data_AF-A0A200R1L5-F1
#
_entry.id   AF-A0A200R1L5-F1
#
_cell.length_a   1.000
_cell.length_b   1.000
_cell.length_c   1.000
_cell.angle_alpha   90.00
_cell.angle_beta   90.00
_cell.angle_gamma   90.00
#
_symmetry.space_group_name_H-M   'P 1'
#
loop_
_entity.id
_entity.type
_entity.pdbx_description
1 polymer ?
#
loop_
_entity_poly.entity_id
_entity_poly.type
_entity_poly.pdbx_seq_one_letter_code
_entity_poly.pdbx_strand_id
1 'polypeptide(L)'
;MSGSIHEIKKLKKVARQMVMDSNSHDITPKVLPHYLKWSSEFGEIFLYWFGTEPRICIADPELAKHVLSNKFGFYTKPEPRPTIIAMIGKGLALITGLDWVKHRRVVNPAFNIEKLKVMTKRMAACTASMLDGWKHQVVQSQDQSKEIEMRREFQDLTADIIAHTAFGSSYVEGKEVFEAQRELQRYAVASSNDVFIPGSQYIPTRSNIQMWKLERRVRNTVMSIIESRIDKGSGYGDDLLGLMMGVSETARKQEGPKLNMDEIIDECKTFYFAGHETTSNLLTWTVFLLSLHQGWQEMLREEVLRECGNEIPDAEMLNKLKLASPCYFFFLWFPVLETER
;
A
#
# COMPACT_ATOMS: atom_id res chain seq x y z
N MET A 1 -28.94 -15.40 3.03
CA MET A 1 -28.55 -14.59 1.85
C MET A 1 -27.03 -14.38 1.83
N SER A 2 -26.26 -15.42 1.52
CA SER A 2 -24.79 -15.32 1.42
C SER A 2 -24.28 -15.23 -0.02
N GLY A 3 -25.15 -15.44 -1.01
CA GLY A 3 -24.73 -15.57 -2.41
C GLY A 3 -23.64 -16.63 -2.58
N SER A 4 -22.65 -16.33 -3.41
CA SER A 4 -21.51 -17.17 -3.74
C SER A 4 -20.42 -17.19 -2.66
N ILE A 5 -20.57 -16.47 -1.54
CA ILE A 5 -19.55 -16.37 -0.48
C ILE A 5 -19.13 -17.74 0.07
N HIS A 6 -20.08 -18.66 0.27
CA HIS A 6 -19.75 -19.99 0.81
C HIS A 6 -18.83 -20.77 -0.13
N GLU A 7 -19.10 -20.72 -1.43
CA GLU A 7 -18.27 -21.35 -2.45
C GLU A 7 -16.88 -20.69 -2.52
N ILE A 8 -16.81 -19.34 -2.51
CA ILE A 8 -15.55 -18.60 -2.47
C ILE A 8 -14.69 -19.07 -1.30
N LYS A 9 -15.27 -19.19 -0.09
CA LYS A 9 -14.55 -19.68 1.09
C LYS A 9 -14.05 -21.11 0.92
N LYS A 10 -14.87 -22.00 0.38
CA LYS A 10 -14.50 -23.40 0.14
C LYS A 10 -13.33 -23.49 -0.83
N LEU A 11 -13.41 -22.79 -1.97
CA LEU A 11 -12.35 -22.74 -2.97
C LEU A 11 -11.05 -22.14 -2.41
N LYS A 12 -11.13 -21.01 -1.69
CA LYS A 12 -9.96 -20.41 -1.03
C LYS A 12 -9.35 -21.32 0.03
N LYS A 13 -10.15 -22.11 0.76
CA LYS A 13 -9.63 -23.07 1.75
C LYS A 13 -8.81 -24.18 1.09
N VAL A 14 -9.29 -24.72 -0.04
CA VAL A 14 -8.56 -25.72 -0.83
C VAL A 14 -7.29 -25.11 -1.43
N ALA A 15 -7.40 -23.95 -2.07
CA ALA A 15 -6.29 -23.26 -2.71
C ALA A 15 -5.13 -22.90 -1.73
N ARG A 16 -5.44 -22.64 -0.45
CA ARG A 16 -4.41 -22.42 0.58
C ARG A 16 -3.49 -23.63 0.76
N GLN A 17 -4.01 -24.85 0.60
CA GLN A 17 -3.25 -26.10 0.74
C GLN A 17 -2.44 -26.45 -0.52
N MET A 18 -2.70 -25.80 -1.65
CA MET A 18 -1.95 -26.00 -2.89
C MET A 18 -0.49 -25.57 -2.72
N VAL A 19 0.43 -26.46 -3.07
CA VAL A 19 1.85 -26.13 -3.24
C VAL A 19 2.02 -25.50 -4.61
N MET A 20 2.63 -24.32 -4.67
CA MET A 20 2.93 -23.65 -5.93
C MET A 20 4.18 -24.24 -6.54
N ASP A 21 4.20 -24.37 -7.87
CA ASP A 21 5.44 -24.63 -8.59
C ASP A 21 6.37 -23.40 -8.45
N SER A 22 7.59 -23.62 -7.98
CA SER A 22 8.59 -22.57 -7.81
C SER A 22 9.01 -21.92 -9.13
N ASN A 23 8.78 -22.61 -10.26
CA ASN A 23 9.08 -22.10 -11.59
C ASN A 23 7.88 -21.42 -12.27
N SER A 24 6.70 -21.42 -11.63
CA SER A 24 5.51 -20.77 -12.16
C SER A 24 5.18 -19.52 -11.36
N HIS A 25 4.94 -18.41 -12.06
CA HIS A 25 4.50 -17.16 -11.47
C HIS A 25 2.97 -17.00 -11.47
N ASP A 26 2.23 -17.97 -12.04
CA ASP A 26 0.77 -17.92 -12.03
C ASP A 26 0.21 -18.24 -10.63
N ILE A 27 0.01 -17.19 -9.84
CA ILE A 27 -0.58 -17.27 -8.50
C ILE A 27 -2.11 -17.30 -8.51
N THR A 28 -2.73 -17.15 -9.69
CA THR A 28 -4.19 -17.02 -9.83
C THR A 28 -4.96 -18.20 -9.22
N PRO A 29 -4.57 -19.48 -9.45
CA PRO A 29 -5.23 -20.62 -8.83
C PRO A 29 -5.20 -20.58 -7.30
N LYS A 30 -4.20 -19.91 -6.71
CA LYS A 30 -4.03 -19.82 -5.26
C LYS A 30 -4.81 -18.66 -4.65
N VAL A 31 -4.72 -17.48 -5.25
CA VAL A 31 -5.27 -16.23 -4.68
C VAL A 31 -6.73 -16.03 -5.08
N LEU A 32 -7.06 -16.35 -6.32
CA LEU A 32 -8.35 -16.08 -6.96
C LEU A 32 -8.99 -17.33 -7.59
N PRO A 33 -9.07 -18.47 -6.85
CA PRO A 33 -9.53 -19.75 -7.43
C PRO A 33 -10.97 -19.71 -7.95
N HIS A 34 -11.81 -18.86 -7.36
CA HIS A 34 -13.21 -18.70 -7.75
C HIS A 34 -13.34 -17.97 -9.08
N TYR A 35 -12.53 -16.94 -9.34
CA TYR A 35 -12.52 -16.28 -10.64
C TYR A 35 -12.02 -17.23 -11.74
N LEU A 36 -10.97 -18.01 -11.47
CA LEU A 36 -10.46 -19.00 -12.43
C LEU A 36 -11.52 -20.06 -12.78
N LYS A 37 -12.16 -20.64 -11.76
CA LYS A 37 -13.22 -21.63 -11.95
C LYS A 37 -14.43 -21.05 -12.71
N TRP A 38 -14.91 -19.89 -12.30
CA TRP A 38 -16.12 -19.32 -12.90
C TRP A 38 -15.88 -18.76 -14.29
N SER A 39 -14.67 -18.28 -14.59
CA SER A 39 -14.34 -17.85 -15.95
C SER A 39 -14.35 -19.02 -16.94
N SER A 40 -13.91 -20.22 -16.52
CA SER A 40 -13.98 -21.41 -17.38
C SER A 40 -15.40 -21.97 -17.53
N GLU A 41 -16.27 -21.78 -16.53
CA GLU A 41 -17.66 -22.26 -16.56
C GLU A 41 -18.61 -21.29 -17.28
N PHE A 42 -18.43 -19.98 -17.12
CA PHE A 42 -19.38 -18.95 -17.55
C PHE A 42 -18.82 -17.97 -18.59
N GLY A 43 -17.54 -18.06 -18.93
CA GLY A 43 -16.83 -17.15 -19.83
C GLY A 43 -16.18 -15.96 -19.11
N GLU A 44 -15.57 -15.06 -19.88
CA GLU A 44 -14.78 -13.93 -19.38
C GLU A 44 -15.58 -12.85 -18.64
N ILE A 45 -16.90 -12.86 -18.80
CA ILE A 45 -17.82 -11.93 -18.14
C ILE A 45 -18.92 -12.74 -17.46
N PHE A 46 -19.03 -12.61 -16.14
CA PHE A 46 -20.06 -13.32 -15.39
C PHE A 46 -20.55 -12.54 -14.18
N LEU A 47 -21.81 -12.81 -13.82
CA LEU A 47 -22.47 -12.27 -12.64
C LEU A 47 -22.34 -13.26 -11.48
N TYR A 48 -21.98 -12.76 -10.30
CA TYR A 48 -22.03 -13.53 -9.06
C TYR A 48 -22.58 -12.68 -7.91
N TRP A 49 -23.09 -13.33 -6.88
CA TRP A 49 -23.62 -12.65 -5.70
C TRP A 49 -22.59 -12.64 -4.58
N PHE A 50 -22.25 -11.47 -4.06
CA PHE A 50 -21.39 -11.31 -2.91
C PHE A 50 -22.22 -10.85 -1.70
N GLY A 51 -22.73 -11.83 -0.93
CA GLY A 51 -23.74 -11.55 0.08
C GLY A 51 -25.06 -11.19 -0.60
N THR A 52 -25.53 -9.97 -0.39
CA THR A 52 -26.73 -9.41 -1.01
C THR A 52 -26.42 -8.50 -2.20
N GLU A 53 -25.15 -8.31 -2.54
CA GLU A 53 -24.72 -7.42 -3.62
C GLU A 53 -24.41 -8.23 -4.90
N PRO A 54 -25.06 -7.95 -6.03
CA PRO A 54 -24.65 -8.52 -7.31
C PRO A 54 -23.34 -7.87 -7.77
N ARG A 55 -22.41 -8.68 -8.32
CA ARG A 55 -21.12 -8.23 -8.84
C ARG A 55 -20.86 -8.85 -10.21
N ILE A 56 -20.33 -8.05 -11.11
CA ILE A 56 -19.90 -8.50 -12.44
C ILE A 56 -18.38 -8.63 -12.42
N CYS A 57 -17.87 -9.82 -12.76
CA CYS A 57 -16.47 -10.01 -13.09
C CYS A 57 -16.27 -9.71 -14.58
N ILE A 58 -15.21 -8.97 -14.90
CA ILE A 58 -14.82 -8.63 -16.27
C ILE A 58 -13.34 -9.04 -16.39
N ALA A 59 -13.06 -10.03 -17.25
CA ALA A 59 -11.70 -10.42 -17.61
C ALA A 59 -11.27 -9.87 -18.99
N ASP A 60 -12.20 -9.32 -19.78
CA ASP A 60 -11.90 -8.67 -21.06
C ASP A 60 -11.10 -7.35 -20.85
N PRO A 61 -9.90 -7.21 -21.43
CA PRO A 61 -9.04 -6.04 -21.22
C PRO A 61 -9.62 -4.71 -21.74
N GLU A 62 -10.36 -4.73 -22.85
CA GLU A 62 -10.93 -3.50 -23.43
C GLU A 62 -12.10 -2.98 -22.60
N LEU A 63 -12.93 -3.87 -22.04
CA LEU A 63 -13.97 -3.52 -21.09
C LEU A 63 -13.37 -3.06 -19.75
N ALA A 64 -12.32 -3.73 -19.25
CA ALA A 64 -11.62 -3.29 -18.05
C ALA A 64 -11.04 -1.87 -18.24
N LYS A 65 -10.43 -1.60 -19.39
CA LYS A 65 -9.95 -0.27 -19.78
C LYS A 65 -11.10 0.72 -19.86
N HIS A 66 -12.24 0.37 -20.45
CA HIS A 66 -13.41 1.24 -20.50
C HIS A 66 -13.90 1.61 -19.09
N VAL A 67 -13.96 0.65 -18.16
CA VAL A 67 -14.32 0.89 -16.76
C VAL A 67 -13.31 1.80 -16.05
N LEU A 68 -12.02 1.51 -16.17
CA LEU A 68 -10.94 2.23 -15.48
C LEU A 68 -10.66 3.62 -16.05
N SER A 69 -10.98 3.85 -17.33
CA SER A 69 -10.77 5.15 -18.01
C SER A 69 -12.00 6.07 -17.98
N ASN A 70 -13.15 5.58 -17.51
CA ASN A 70 -14.40 6.32 -17.54
C ASN A 70 -14.36 7.55 -16.61
N LYS A 71 -14.63 8.73 -17.17
CA LYS A 71 -14.68 10.00 -16.43
C LYS A 71 -16.11 10.47 -16.09
N PHE A 72 -17.13 9.72 -16.51
CA PHE A 72 -18.54 10.09 -16.34
C PHE A 72 -19.10 9.66 -14.98
N GLY A 73 -18.33 8.94 -14.17
CA GLY A 73 -18.74 8.54 -12.82
C GLY A 73 -19.72 7.36 -12.78
N PHE A 74 -19.87 6.62 -13.89
CA PHE A 74 -20.75 5.44 -13.94
C PHE A 74 -20.21 4.26 -13.12
N TYR A 75 -18.90 4.20 -12.90
CA TYR A 75 -18.25 3.15 -12.12
C TYR A 75 -17.68 3.76 -10.84
N THR A 76 -18.41 3.61 -9.74
CA THR A 76 -17.97 4.07 -8.42
C THR A 76 -17.28 2.94 -7.65
N LYS A 77 -16.39 3.32 -6.72
CA LYS A 77 -15.80 2.36 -5.80
C LYS A 77 -16.92 1.80 -4.89
N PRO A 78 -16.91 0.49 -4.58
CA PRO A 78 -17.82 -0.06 -3.58
C PRO A 78 -17.62 0.62 -2.22
N GLU A 79 -18.70 0.75 -1.46
CA GLU A 79 -18.61 1.28 -0.09
C GLU A 79 -17.65 0.41 0.75
N PRO A 80 -16.64 1.00 1.38
CA PRO A 80 -15.67 0.25 2.14
C PRO A 80 -16.30 -0.34 3.40
N ARG A 81 -15.90 -1.57 3.74
CA ARG A 81 -16.34 -2.19 5.00
C ARG A 81 -15.78 -1.41 6.19
N PRO A 82 -16.47 -1.38 7.34
CA PRO A 82 -15.95 -0.77 8.57
C PRO A 82 -14.57 -1.29 8.97
N THR A 83 -14.26 -2.57 8.71
CA THR A 83 -12.93 -3.14 8.98
C THR A 83 -11.82 -2.51 8.14
N ILE A 84 -12.12 -2.13 6.89
CA ILE A 84 -11.19 -1.42 6.01
C ILE A 84 -11.04 0.03 6.46
N ILE A 85 -12.14 0.71 6.80
CA ILE A 85 -12.10 2.10 7.30
C ILE A 85 -11.31 2.17 8.61
N ALA A 86 -11.50 1.23 9.53
CA ALA A 86 -10.74 1.18 10.78
C ALA A 86 -9.22 1.08 10.50
N MET A 87 -8.83 0.24 9.52
CA MET A 87 -7.44 0.00 9.11
C MET A 87 -6.77 1.22 8.47
N ILE A 88 -7.38 1.84 7.46
CA ILE A 88 -6.72 2.87 6.63
C ILE A 88 -7.36 4.25 6.70
N GLY A 89 -8.46 4.42 7.43
CA GLY A 89 -9.24 5.66 7.43
C GLY A 89 -10.03 5.88 6.14
N LYS A 90 -10.90 6.88 6.11
CA LYS A 90 -11.64 7.30 4.91
C LYS A 90 -10.84 8.38 4.13
N GLY A 91 -9.58 8.09 3.82
CA GLY A 91 -8.71 8.97 3.02
C GLY A 91 -8.85 8.77 1.51
N LEU A 92 -7.91 9.34 0.75
CA LEU A 92 -7.92 9.46 -0.72
C LEU A 92 -8.15 8.14 -1.46
N ALA A 93 -7.71 7.03 -0.86
CA ALA A 93 -7.89 5.68 -1.41
C ALA A 93 -9.38 5.28 -1.49
N LEU A 94 -10.20 5.66 -0.51
CA LEU A 94 -11.58 5.17 -0.37
C LEU A 94 -12.63 6.18 -0.81
N ILE A 95 -12.37 7.48 -0.70
CA ILE A 95 -13.32 8.52 -1.11
C ILE A 95 -13.52 8.59 -2.62
N THR A 96 -14.67 9.15 -3.01
CA THR A 96 -15.15 9.31 -4.40
C THR A 96 -15.76 10.70 -4.60
N GLY A 97 -16.02 11.09 -5.85
CA GLY A 97 -16.76 12.31 -6.17
C GLY A 97 -16.06 13.60 -5.73
N LEU A 98 -16.85 14.57 -5.25
CA LEU A 98 -16.35 15.90 -4.86
C LEU A 98 -15.38 15.85 -3.67
N ASP A 99 -15.58 14.94 -2.72
CA ASP A 99 -14.64 14.75 -1.61
C ASP A 99 -13.28 14.27 -2.12
N TRP A 100 -13.26 13.32 -3.07
CA TRP A 100 -12.01 12.91 -3.70
C TRP A 100 -11.29 14.08 -4.39
N VAL A 101 -12.03 14.92 -5.12
CA VAL A 101 -11.44 16.12 -5.77
C VAL A 101 -10.84 17.07 -4.74
N LYS A 102 -11.54 17.32 -3.63
CA LYS A 102 -11.09 18.16 -2.51
C LYS A 102 -9.79 17.63 -1.91
N HIS A 103 -9.77 16.36 -1.49
CA HIS A 103 -8.60 15.74 -0.87
C HIS A 103 -7.42 15.64 -1.84
N ARG A 104 -7.66 15.24 -3.09
CA ARG A 104 -6.61 15.16 -4.13
C ARG A 104 -5.94 16.51 -4.33
N ARG A 105 -6.70 17.60 -4.33
CA ARG A 105 -6.18 18.97 -4.48
C ARG A 105 -5.29 19.39 -3.31
N VAL A 106 -5.62 18.99 -2.09
CA VAL A 106 -4.83 19.28 -0.88
C VAL A 106 -3.52 18.48 -0.87
N VAL A 107 -3.59 17.21 -1.29
CA VAL A 107 -2.46 16.27 -1.18
C VAL A 107 -1.50 16.34 -2.37
N ASN A 108 -1.98 16.61 -3.59
CA ASN A 108 -1.16 16.63 -4.81
C ASN A 108 0.14 17.43 -4.73
N PRO A 109 0.18 18.63 -4.11
CA PRO A 109 1.41 19.42 -4.03
C PRO A 109 2.57 18.66 -3.36
N ALA A 110 2.31 17.70 -2.48
CA ALA A 110 3.36 16.88 -1.85
C ALA A 110 4.04 15.91 -2.82
N PHE A 111 3.40 15.59 -3.94
CA PHE A 111 3.87 14.64 -4.94
C PHE A 111 4.39 15.33 -6.21
N ASN A 112 4.76 16.61 -6.12
CA ASN A 112 5.43 17.30 -7.22
C ASN A 112 6.91 16.90 -7.31
N ILE A 113 7.51 17.07 -8.50
CA ILE A 113 8.87 16.58 -8.77
C ILE A 113 9.94 17.16 -7.85
N GLU A 114 9.85 18.45 -7.48
CA GLU A 114 10.82 19.08 -6.60
C GLU A 114 10.73 18.54 -5.17
N LYS A 115 9.51 18.23 -4.70
CA LYS A 115 9.31 17.56 -3.40
C LYS A 115 9.79 16.11 -3.44
N LEU A 116 9.53 15.39 -4.54
CA LEU A 116 10.03 14.03 -4.72
C LEU A 116 11.56 13.96 -4.71
N LYS A 117 12.26 14.91 -5.35
CA LYS A 117 13.73 15.01 -5.30
C LYS A 117 14.26 15.11 -3.86
N VAL A 118 13.58 15.89 -3.01
CA VAL A 118 13.94 16.00 -1.58
C VAL A 118 13.68 14.68 -0.84
N MET A 119 12.56 14.01 -1.14
CA MET A 119 12.24 12.70 -0.55
C MET A 119 13.24 11.62 -0.97
N THR A 120 13.74 11.62 -2.21
CA THR A 120 14.76 10.66 -2.70
C THR A 120 15.99 10.64 -1.80
N LYS A 121 16.47 11.80 -1.33
CA LYS A 121 17.62 11.87 -0.41
C LYS A 121 17.32 11.18 0.92
N ARG A 122 16.12 11.37 1.48
CA ARG A 122 15.69 10.70 2.71
C ARG A 122 15.56 9.18 2.50
N MET A 123 14.96 8.76 1.38
CA MET A 123 14.83 7.35 1.00
C MET A 123 16.18 6.64 0.90
N ALA A 124 17.14 7.30 0.24
CA ALA A 124 18.49 6.79 0.10
C ALA A 124 19.22 6.68 1.44
N ALA A 125 19.05 7.68 2.34
CA ALA A 125 19.62 7.63 3.69
C ALA A 125 19.06 6.47 4.53
N CYS A 126 17.74 6.25 4.52
CA CYS A 126 17.12 5.10 5.19
C CYS A 126 17.67 3.77 4.64
N THR A 127 17.78 3.67 3.30
CA THR A 127 18.31 2.47 2.64
C THR A 127 19.77 2.22 2.98
N ALA A 128 20.61 3.26 2.99
CA ALA A 128 22.01 3.17 3.38
C ALA A 128 22.17 2.71 4.84
N SER A 129 21.37 3.25 5.76
CA SER A 129 21.35 2.86 7.17
C SER A 129 21.04 1.36 7.35
N MET A 130 20.03 0.84 6.63
CA MET A 130 19.71 -0.58 6.61
C MET A 130 20.89 -1.43 6.11
N LEU A 131 21.48 -1.04 4.96
CA LEU A 131 22.62 -1.76 4.37
C LEU A 131 23.86 -1.74 5.27
N ASP A 132 24.14 -0.63 5.94
CA ASP A 132 25.25 -0.54 6.90
C ASP A 132 24.99 -1.44 8.12
N GLY A 133 23.74 -1.52 8.58
CA GLY A 133 23.31 -2.49 9.58
C GLY A 133 23.61 -3.94 9.14
N TRP A 134 23.32 -4.30 7.90
CA TRP A 134 23.65 -5.62 7.35
C TRP A 134 25.16 -5.86 7.30
N LYS A 135 25.95 -4.90 6.81
CA LYS A 135 27.41 -4.99 6.77
C LYS A 135 28.00 -5.23 8.17
N HIS A 136 27.53 -4.49 9.17
CA HIS A 136 27.99 -4.67 10.55
C HIS A 136 27.71 -6.09 11.07
N GLN A 137 26.55 -6.64 10.77
CA GLN A 137 26.19 -8.00 11.18
C GLN A 137 27.03 -9.06 10.46
N VAL A 138 27.37 -8.84 9.19
CA VAL A 138 28.25 -9.71 8.41
C VAL A 138 29.68 -9.69 8.99
N VAL A 139 30.22 -8.51 9.30
CA VAL A 139 31.57 -8.37 9.90
C VAL A 139 31.67 -9.04 11.27
N GLN A 140 30.58 -9.08 12.03
CA GLN A 140 30.52 -9.75 13.34
C GLN A 140 30.33 -11.27 13.25
N SER A 141 29.95 -11.80 12.07
CA SER A 141 29.75 -13.24 11.87
C SER A 141 31.09 -13.96 11.67
N GLN A 142 31.21 -15.17 12.22
CA GLN A 142 32.44 -15.98 12.07
C GLN A 142 32.72 -16.32 10.60
N ASP A 143 31.68 -16.59 9.82
CA ASP A 143 31.78 -17.03 8.43
C ASP A 143 31.72 -15.86 7.41
N GLN A 144 31.82 -14.61 7.87
CA GLN A 144 31.65 -13.40 7.05
C GLN A 144 30.40 -13.43 6.14
N SER A 145 29.32 -14.05 6.63
CA SER A 145 28.07 -14.21 5.91
C SER A 145 26.88 -14.19 6.88
N LYS A 146 25.73 -13.75 6.39
CA LYS A 146 24.50 -13.70 7.17
C LYS A 146 23.29 -13.97 6.30
N GLU A 147 22.41 -14.85 6.77
CA GLU A 147 21.09 -15.04 6.20
C GLU A 147 20.15 -13.90 6.65
N ILE A 148 19.41 -13.35 5.69
CA ILE A 148 18.53 -12.19 5.87
C ILE A 148 17.12 -12.54 5.41
N GLU A 149 16.12 -12.34 6.28
CA GLU A 149 14.72 -12.45 5.90
C GLU A 149 14.27 -11.14 5.25
N MET A 150 14.29 -11.10 3.92
CA MET A 150 14.11 -9.87 3.14
C MET A 150 12.76 -9.18 3.38
N ARG A 151 11.69 -9.95 3.65
CA ARG A 151 10.35 -9.37 3.86
C ARG A 151 10.35 -8.46 5.09
N ARG A 152 10.91 -8.92 6.20
CA ARG A 152 11.00 -8.14 7.44
C ARG A 152 11.84 -6.89 7.24
N GLU A 153 13.00 -7.01 6.61
CA GLU A 153 13.87 -5.84 6.36
C GLU A 153 13.18 -4.80 5.48
N PHE A 154 12.47 -5.23 4.43
CA PHE A 154 11.73 -4.29 3.58
C PHE A 154 10.48 -3.71 4.25
N GLN A 155 9.83 -4.44 5.15
CA GLN A 155 8.77 -3.87 5.99
C GLN A 155 9.32 -2.74 6.87
N ASP A 156 10.44 -2.98 7.55
CA ASP A 156 11.09 -1.98 8.41
C ASP A 156 11.60 -0.79 7.59
N LEU A 157 12.27 -1.03 6.45
CA LEU A 157 12.77 0.03 5.56
C LEU A 157 11.66 0.92 5.03
N THR A 158 10.59 0.34 4.51
CA THR A 158 9.52 1.14 3.88
C THR A 158 8.68 1.88 4.92
N ALA A 159 8.54 1.33 6.12
CA ALA A 159 7.96 2.01 7.27
C ALA A 159 8.81 3.21 7.71
N ASP A 160 10.14 3.05 7.77
CA ASP A 160 11.09 4.12 8.07
C ASP A 160 11.06 5.24 7.00
N ILE A 161 11.07 4.85 5.73
CA ILE A 161 10.96 5.78 4.61
C ILE A 161 9.69 6.63 4.72
N ILE A 162 8.51 6.01 4.85
CA ILE A 162 7.26 6.78 4.87
C ILE A 162 7.17 7.66 6.13
N ALA A 163 7.66 7.21 7.29
CA ALA A 163 7.74 8.03 8.49
C ALA A 163 8.59 9.30 8.25
N HIS A 164 9.78 9.15 7.65
CA HIS A 164 10.67 10.26 7.36
C HIS A 164 10.18 11.17 6.21
N THR A 165 9.60 10.62 5.15
CA THR A 165 9.23 11.41 3.96
C THR A 165 7.85 12.03 4.05
N ALA A 166 6.89 11.38 4.70
CA ALA A 166 5.53 11.87 4.78
C ALA A 166 5.21 12.58 6.11
N PHE A 167 5.88 12.23 7.21
CA PHE A 167 5.52 12.74 8.54
C PHE A 167 6.63 13.48 9.26
N GLY A 168 7.88 13.43 8.74
CA GLY A 168 9.02 14.13 9.30
C GLY A 168 9.39 13.70 10.73
N SER A 169 8.86 12.55 11.17
CA SER A 169 9.07 11.97 12.48
C SER A 169 10.18 10.92 12.46
N SER A 170 10.60 10.46 13.65
CA SER A 170 11.44 9.28 13.78
C SER A 170 10.58 8.01 13.67
N TYR A 171 11.15 6.93 13.11
CA TYR A 171 10.53 5.60 13.01
C TYR A 171 9.80 5.14 14.30
N VAL A 172 10.31 5.53 15.47
CA VAL A 172 9.76 5.12 16.78
C VAL A 172 8.30 5.54 16.96
N GLU A 173 7.93 6.75 16.55
CA GLU A 173 6.55 7.27 16.67
C GLU A 173 5.63 6.63 15.63
N GLY A 174 6.16 6.38 14.42
CA GLY A 174 5.43 5.69 13.35
C GLY A 174 5.19 4.20 13.65
N LYS A 175 6.11 3.54 14.38
CA LYS A 175 6.06 2.11 14.69
C LYS A 175 4.76 1.68 15.35
N GLU A 176 4.27 2.47 16.30
CA GLU A 176 3.00 2.19 16.98
C GLU A 176 1.81 2.22 16.01
N VAL A 177 1.80 3.15 15.05
CA VAL A 177 0.76 3.22 14.01
C VAL A 177 0.84 1.98 13.12
N PHE A 178 2.04 1.61 12.66
CA PHE A 178 2.23 0.44 11.79
C PHE A 178 1.79 -0.87 12.46
N GLU A 179 2.19 -1.10 13.71
CA GLU A 179 1.81 -2.29 14.46
C GLU A 179 0.30 -2.40 14.63
N ALA A 180 -0.36 -1.31 15.01
CA ALA A 180 -1.81 -1.28 15.17
C ALA A 180 -2.55 -1.46 13.84
N GLN A 181 -2.06 -0.85 12.75
CA GLN A 181 -2.62 -1.06 11.41
C GLN A 181 -2.45 -2.49 10.91
N ARG A 182 -1.32 -3.14 11.21
CA ARG A 182 -1.07 -4.55 10.87
C ARG A 182 -2.02 -5.48 11.63
N GLU A 183 -2.35 -5.18 12.89
CA GLU A 183 -3.39 -5.91 13.60
C GLU A 183 -4.78 -5.69 12.97
N LEU A 184 -5.14 -4.45 12.65
CA LEU A 184 -6.39 -4.12 11.95
C LEU A 184 -6.50 -4.81 10.58
N GLN A 185 -5.39 -4.95 9.86
CA GLN A 185 -5.31 -5.68 8.59
C GLN A 185 -5.74 -7.14 8.75
N ARG A 186 -5.42 -7.80 9.87
CA ARG A 186 -5.87 -9.18 10.13
C ARG A 186 -7.40 -9.27 10.23
N TYR A 187 -8.04 -8.29 10.86
CA TYR A 187 -9.51 -8.22 10.93
C TYR A 187 -10.13 -7.92 9.56
N ALA A 188 -9.53 -7.00 8.79
CA ALA A 188 -9.96 -6.70 7.43
C ALA A 188 -9.87 -7.93 6.51
N VAL A 189 -8.75 -8.65 6.54
CA VAL A 189 -8.55 -9.88 5.75
C VAL A 189 -9.48 -11.00 6.21
N ALA A 190 -9.63 -11.22 7.51
CA ALA A 190 -10.52 -12.25 8.05
C ALA A 190 -11.97 -12.02 7.63
N SER A 191 -12.43 -10.78 7.69
CA SER A 191 -13.79 -10.39 7.29
C SER A 191 -13.98 -10.25 5.79
N SER A 192 -12.92 -10.28 4.97
CA SER A 192 -12.97 -9.96 3.53
C SER A 192 -13.92 -10.84 2.70
N ASN A 193 -14.21 -12.06 3.17
CA ASN A 193 -15.16 -12.98 2.52
C ASN A 193 -16.32 -13.33 3.45
N ASP A 194 -16.66 -12.50 4.43
CA ASP A 194 -17.82 -12.70 5.30
C ASP A 194 -19.05 -11.94 4.80
N VAL A 195 -20.24 -12.42 5.16
CA VAL A 195 -21.48 -11.66 4.97
C VAL A 195 -21.42 -10.46 5.92
N PHE A 196 -21.48 -9.26 5.39
CA PHE A 196 -21.55 -8.05 6.19
C PHE A 196 -23.02 -7.77 6.55
N ILE A 197 -23.29 -7.60 7.84
CA ILE A 197 -24.62 -7.22 8.35
C ILE A 197 -24.51 -5.76 8.81
N PRO A 198 -25.20 -4.80 8.17
CA PRO A 198 -25.21 -3.41 8.61
C PRO A 198 -25.58 -3.28 10.09
N GLY A 199 -24.80 -2.50 10.84
CA GLY A 199 -24.99 -2.27 12.27
C GLY A 199 -24.21 -3.25 13.17
N SER A 200 -23.78 -4.40 12.63
CA SER A 200 -22.99 -5.38 13.41
C SER A 200 -21.67 -4.82 13.93
N GLN A 201 -21.11 -3.78 13.30
CA GLN A 201 -19.91 -3.09 13.72
C GLN A 201 -20.04 -2.35 15.06
N TYR A 202 -21.28 -2.05 15.51
CA TYR A 202 -21.54 -1.35 16.77
C TYR A 202 -21.80 -2.32 17.94
N ILE A 203 -21.93 -3.62 17.66
CA ILE A 203 -22.14 -4.64 18.68
C ILE A 203 -20.82 -4.87 19.43
N PRO A 204 -20.78 -4.87 20.77
CA PRO A 204 -19.55 -5.04 21.56
C PRO A 204 -19.05 -6.49 21.58
N THR A 205 -18.80 -7.08 20.41
CA THR A 205 -18.14 -8.37 20.27
C THR A 205 -16.66 -8.23 20.64
N ARG A 206 -15.99 -9.34 21.00
CA ARG A 206 -14.55 -9.33 21.31
C ARG A 206 -13.71 -8.71 20.18
N SER A 207 -14.04 -9.04 18.93
CA SER A 207 -13.35 -8.49 17.76
C SER A 207 -13.59 -6.99 17.59
N ASN A 208 -14.84 -6.53 17.70
CA ASN A 208 -15.17 -5.11 17.55
C ASN A 208 -14.53 -4.26 18.66
N ILE A 209 -14.56 -4.74 19.91
CA ILE A 209 -13.90 -4.06 21.04
C ILE A 209 -12.40 -3.93 20.77
N GLN A 210 -11.74 -4.98 20.28
CA GLN A 210 -10.31 -4.91 19.97
C GLN A 210 -10.03 -3.96 18.81
N MET A 211 -10.85 -3.98 17.75
CA MET A 211 -10.73 -3.02 16.65
C MET A 211 -10.89 -1.57 17.13
N TRP A 212 -11.88 -1.27 17.99
CA TRP A 212 -12.07 0.08 18.52
C TRP A 212 -10.87 0.55 19.35
N LYS A 213 -10.25 -0.36 20.12
CA LYS A 213 -9.02 -0.06 20.87
C LYS A 213 -7.86 0.28 19.94
N LEU A 214 -7.66 -0.52 18.89
CA LEU A 214 -6.61 -0.31 17.90
C LEU A 214 -6.84 0.98 17.11
N GLU A 215 -8.07 1.25 16.70
CA GLU A 215 -8.44 2.48 16.00
C GLU A 215 -8.19 3.72 16.86
N ARG A 216 -8.57 3.67 18.14
CA ARG A 216 -8.30 4.75 19.10
C ARG A 216 -6.80 4.95 19.30
N ARG A 217 -6.02 3.87 19.37
CA ARG A 217 -4.57 3.92 19.48
C ARG A 217 -3.96 4.64 18.29
N VAL A 218 -4.26 4.21 17.06
CA VAL A 218 -3.80 4.86 15.83
C VAL A 218 -4.18 6.34 15.80
N ARG A 219 -5.45 6.66 16.09
CA ARG A 219 -5.93 8.05 16.12
C ARG A 219 -5.15 8.91 17.10
N ASN A 220 -4.94 8.42 18.32
CA ASN A 220 -4.21 9.16 19.36
C ASN A 220 -2.75 9.39 18.97
N THR A 221 -2.07 8.38 18.43
CA THR A 221 -0.66 8.52 18.00
C THR A 221 -0.54 9.52 16.87
N VAL A 222 -1.42 9.46 15.85
CA VAL A 222 -1.43 10.43 14.75
C VAL A 222 -1.74 11.84 15.27
N MET A 223 -2.71 11.98 16.19
CA MET A 223 -3.02 13.27 16.80
C MET A 223 -1.82 13.86 17.55
N SER A 224 -1.10 13.03 18.33
CA SER A 224 0.09 13.46 19.07
C SER A 224 1.20 13.98 18.13
N ILE A 225 1.40 13.35 16.97
CA ILE A 225 2.33 13.83 15.94
C ILE A 225 1.89 15.21 15.41
N ILE A 226 0.60 15.39 15.17
CA ILE A 226 0.03 16.66 14.69
C ILE A 226 0.19 17.77 15.75
N GLU A 227 -0.18 17.50 17.01
CA GLU A 227 -0.09 18.44 18.13
C GLU A 227 1.35 18.88 18.40
N SER A 228 2.29 17.92 18.45
CA SER A 228 3.73 18.22 18.62
C SER A 228 4.26 19.17 17.55
N ARG A 229 3.68 19.13 16.35
CA ARG A 229 4.06 19.97 15.22
C ARG A 229 3.47 21.37 15.30
N ILE A 230 2.24 21.48 15.80
CA ILE A 230 1.60 22.78 16.07
C ILE A 230 2.39 23.53 17.15
N ASP A 231 2.78 22.83 18.22
CA ASP A 231 3.45 23.45 19.37
C ASP A 231 4.86 23.96 19.06
N LYS A 232 5.57 23.36 18.11
CA LYS A 232 6.94 23.78 17.73
C LYS A 232 7.01 25.16 17.07
N GLY A 233 5.91 25.69 16.53
CA GLY A 233 5.81 27.06 16.03
C GLY A 233 6.73 27.45 14.85
N SER A 234 7.60 26.55 14.36
CA SER A 234 8.57 26.78 13.28
C SER A 234 7.98 26.58 11.87
N GLY A 235 6.66 26.63 11.75
CA GLY A 235 5.91 26.26 10.56
C GLY A 235 5.63 24.75 10.47
N TYR A 236 4.81 24.36 9.50
CA TYR A 236 4.40 22.96 9.37
C TYR A 236 5.41 22.08 8.64
N GLY A 237 6.61 22.53 8.25
CA GLY A 237 7.58 21.71 7.53
C GLY A 237 7.17 21.35 6.09
N ASP A 238 8.00 20.57 5.40
CA ASP A 238 7.93 20.36 3.96
C ASP A 238 7.50 18.96 3.50
N ASP A 239 7.22 18.07 4.45
CA ASP A 239 6.66 16.74 4.23
C ASP A 239 5.14 16.76 3.99
N LEU A 240 4.59 15.58 3.68
CA LEU A 240 3.18 15.42 3.32
C LEU A 240 2.22 15.94 4.41
N LEU A 241 2.44 15.60 5.68
CA LEU A 241 1.63 16.10 6.79
C LEU A 241 1.73 17.63 6.88
N GLY A 242 2.95 18.15 6.79
CA GLY A 242 3.20 19.58 6.80
C GLY A 242 2.45 20.36 5.73
N LEU A 243 2.44 19.80 4.52
CA LEU A 243 1.74 20.38 3.37
C LEU A 243 0.21 20.31 3.54
N MET A 244 -0.34 19.20 4.04
CA MET A 244 -1.78 19.09 4.32
C MET A 244 -2.23 20.13 5.36
N MET A 245 -1.42 20.33 6.42
CA MET A 245 -1.68 21.33 7.45
C MET A 245 -1.57 22.76 6.90
N GLY A 246 -0.53 23.05 6.12
CA GLY A 246 -0.31 24.37 5.52
C GLY A 246 -1.39 24.78 4.52
N VAL A 247 -1.84 23.85 3.66
CA VAL A 247 -2.97 24.09 2.74
C VAL A 247 -4.25 24.37 3.52
N SER A 248 -4.51 23.62 4.59
CA SER A 248 -5.69 23.82 5.43
C SER A 248 -5.67 25.17 6.15
N GLU A 249 -4.52 25.64 6.62
CA GLU A 249 -4.37 26.97 7.21
C GLU A 249 -4.54 28.09 6.17
N THR A 250 -3.96 27.93 4.98
CA THR A 250 -4.09 28.91 3.88
C THR A 250 -5.54 29.02 3.40
N ALA A 251 -6.24 27.88 3.31
CA ALA A 251 -7.65 27.82 2.99
C ALA A 251 -8.53 28.54 4.04
N ARG A 252 -8.12 28.56 5.32
CA ARG A 252 -8.79 29.35 6.37
C ARG A 252 -8.72 30.86 6.11
N LYS A 253 -7.69 31.32 5.40
CA LYS A 253 -7.46 32.73 5.07
C LYS A 253 -8.06 33.15 3.73
N GLN A 254 -8.27 32.21 2.79
CA GLN A 254 -8.59 32.49 1.38
C GLN A 254 -9.81 31.72 0.81
N GLU A 255 -10.65 31.12 1.65
CA GLU A 255 -11.83 30.31 1.23
C GLU A 255 -11.50 29.19 0.22
N GLY A 256 -10.41 28.45 0.49
CA GLY A 256 -9.99 27.29 -0.30
C GLY A 256 -10.55 25.94 0.18
N PRO A 257 -10.30 24.83 -0.56
CA PRO A 257 -10.59 23.49 -0.07
C PRO A 257 -9.76 23.19 1.18
N LYS A 258 -10.42 22.83 2.28
CA LYS A 258 -9.80 22.49 3.57
C LYS A 258 -10.14 21.05 3.96
N LEU A 259 -9.19 20.40 4.63
CA LEU A 259 -9.46 19.19 5.37
C LEU A 259 -9.70 19.56 6.84
N ASN A 260 -10.71 18.97 7.46
CA ASN A 260 -10.88 19.01 8.90
C ASN A 260 -9.88 18.05 9.58
N MET A 261 -9.78 18.11 10.91
CA MET A 261 -8.80 17.29 11.63
C MET A 261 -9.02 15.78 11.46
N ASP A 262 -10.27 15.32 11.41
CA ASP A 262 -10.59 13.90 11.18
C ASP A 262 -10.18 13.46 9.78
N GLU A 263 -10.42 14.32 8.77
CA GLU A 263 -9.98 14.07 7.39
C GLU A 263 -8.45 14.01 7.27
N ILE A 264 -7.72 14.88 7.97
CA ILE A 264 -6.25 14.84 8.01
C ILE A 264 -5.78 13.53 8.66
N ILE A 265 -6.37 13.12 9.79
CA ILE A 265 -6.02 11.86 10.46
C ILE A 265 -6.28 10.66 9.54
N ASP A 266 -7.41 10.65 8.83
CA ASP A 266 -7.75 9.58 7.90
C ASP A 266 -6.81 9.53 6.69
N GLU A 267 -6.37 10.68 6.18
CA GLU A 267 -5.30 10.72 5.17
C GLU A 267 -3.97 10.18 5.73
N CYS A 268 -3.58 10.57 6.95
CA CYS A 268 -2.38 10.03 7.60
C CYS A 268 -2.45 8.50 7.70
N LYS A 269 -3.57 7.94 8.18
CA LYS A 269 -3.79 6.49 8.25
C LYS A 269 -3.65 5.84 6.86
N THR A 270 -4.20 6.48 5.82
CA THR A 270 -4.12 6.00 4.44
C THR A 270 -2.67 5.97 3.96
N PHE A 271 -1.91 7.05 4.13
CA PHE A 271 -0.53 7.14 3.66
C PHE A 271 0.44 6.27 4.44
N TYR A 272 0.27 6.18 5.77
CA TYR A 272 1.03 5.24 6.59
C TYR A 272 0.89 3.83 6.04
N PHE A 273 -0.33 3.34 5.84
CA PHE A 273 -0.55 1.97 5.35
C PHE A 273 -0.13 1.79 3.89
N ALA A 274 -0.66 2.63 2.98
CA ALA A 274 -0.50 2.44 1.55
C ALA A 274 0.96 2.59 1.09
N GLY A 275 1.74 3.46 1.74
CA GLY A 275 3.13 3.72 1.37
C GLY A 275 4.10 2.58 1.71
N HIS A 276 3.88 1.86 2.81
CA HIS A 276 4.83 0.83 3.27
C HIS A 276 4.44 -0.60 2.87
N GLU A 277 3.18 -1.03 3.08
CA GLU A 277 2.80 -2.43 2.82
C GLU A 277 2.90 -2.78 1.33
N THR A 278 2.51 -1.87 0.43
CA THR A 278 2.57 -2.15 -1.02
C THR A 278 4.02 -2.21 -1.50
N THR A 279 4.84 -1.24 -1.10
CA THR A 279 6.26 -1.14 -1.47
C THR A 279 7.10 -2.28 -0.90
N SER A 280 6.88 -2.68 0.36
CA SER A 280 7.61 -3.79 0.98
C SER A 280 7.33 -5.12 0.28
N ASN A 281 6.06 -5.39 -0.06
CA ASN A 281 5.69 -6.58 -0.83
C ASN A 281 6.30 -6.54 -2.23
N LEU A 282 6.25 -5.39 -2.92
CA LEU A 282 6.91 -5.19 -4.22
C LEU A 282 8.41 -5.52 -4.14
N LEU A 283 9.15 -4.90 -3.22
CA LEU A 283 10.60 -5.14 -3.06
C LEU A 283 10.91 -6.60 -2.72
N THR A 284 10.09 -7.23 -1.87
CA THR A 284 10.25 -8.64 -1.50
C THR A 284 10.14 -9.54 -2.72
N TRP A 285 9.10 -9.35 -3.55
CA TRP A 285 8.93 -10.11 -4.78
C TRP A 285 10.01 -9.81 -5.82
N THR A 286 10.42 -8.54 -5.94
CA THR A 286 11.50 -8.15 -6.83
C THR A 286 12.79 -8.90 -6.49
N VAL A 287 13.24 -8.87 -5.23
CA VAL A 287 14.48 -9.58 -4.84
C VAL A 287 14.32 -11.09 -4.95
N PHE A 288 13.15 -11.64 -4.62
CA PHE A 288 12.87 -13.06 -4.81
C PHE A 288 12.99 -13.48 -6.28
N LEU A 289 12.41 -12.73 -7.23
CA LEU A 289 12.55 -13.07 -8.65
C LEU A 289 13.97 -12.84 -9.16
N LEU A 290 14.65 -11.78 -8.73
CA LEU A 290 16.04 -11.54 -9.12
C LEU A 290 16.98 -12.65 -8.61
N SER A 291 16.67 -13.31 -7.50
CA SER A 291 17.46 -14.46 -7.03
C SER A 291 17.26 -15.70 -7.91
N LEU A 292 16.09 -15.85 -8.54
CA LEU A 292 15.80 -16.92 -9.50
C LEU A 292 16.30 -16.61 -10.92
N HIS A 293 16.40 -15.33 -11.28
CA HIS A 293 16.76 -14.88 -12.63
C HIS A 293 18.07 -14.07 -12.65
N GLN A 294 19.20 -14.76 -12.48
CA GLN A 294 20.53 -14.15 -12.37
C GLN A 294 20.94 -13.30 -13.59
N GLY A 295 20.49 -13.65 -14.80
CA GLY A 295 20.74 -12.83 -16.00
C GLY A 295 20.13 -11.43 -15.89
N TRP A 296 18.90 -11.32 -15.38
CA TRP A 296 18.27 -10.02 -15.12
C TRP A 296 18.96 -9.28 -13.98
N GLN A 297 19.38 -10.00 -12.93
CA GLN A 297 20.14 -9.40 -11.83
C GLN A 297 21.43 -8.73 -12.32
N GLU A 298 22.20 -9.40 -13.20
CA GLU A 298 23.44 -8.84 -13.72
C GLU A 298 23.19 -7.64 -14.63
N MET A 299 22.20 -7.73 -15.55
CA MET A 299 21.85 -6.60 -16.42
C MET A 299 21.44 -5.35 -15.62
N LEU A 300 20.69 -5.52 -14.53
CA LEU A 300 20.33 -4.40 -13.64
C LEU A 300 21.54 -3.85 -12.89
N ARG A 301 22.45 -4.73 -12.43
CA ARG A 301 23.69 -4.31 -11.76
C ARG A 301 24.58 -3.51 -12.71
N GLU A 302 24.74 -3.95 -13.95
CA GLU A 302 25.48 -3.25 -15.00
C GLU A 302 24.86 -1.87 -15.31
N GLU A 303 23.52 -1.77 -15.41
CA GLU A 303 22.85 -0.49 -15.61
C GLU A 303 23.10 0.47 -14.44
N VAL A 304 22.95 0.00 -13.20
CA VAL A 304 23.19 0.83 -12.00
C VAL A 304 24.64 1.29 -11.94
N LEU A 305 25.61 0.41 -12.19
CA LEU A 305 27.03 0.78 -12.21
C LEU A 305 27.34 1.78 -13.33
N ARG A 306 26.72 1.65 -14.50
CA ARG A 306 26.92 2.58 -15.62
C ARG A 306 26.34 3.96 -15.35
N GLU A 307 25.14 4.05 -14.79
CA GLU A 307 24.43 5.33 -14.62
C GLU A 307 24.71 6.01 -13.27
N CYS A 308 25.03 5.24 -12.21
CA CYS A 308 25.23 5.74 -10.84
C CYS A 308 26.66 5.52 -10.30
N GLY A 309 27.46 4.63 -10.92
CA GLY A 309 28.77 4.28 -10.40
C GLY A 309 28.69 3.67 -8.99
N ASN A 310 29.55 4.16 -8.09
CA ASN A 310 29.56 3.80 -6.66
C ASN A 310 28.93 4.88 -5.77
N GLU A 311 28.24 5.86 -6.36
CA GLU A 311 27.61 6.95 -5.61
C GLU A 311 26.19 6.57 -5.18
N ILE A 312 25.67 7.29 -4.17
CA ILE A 312 24.27 7.16 -3.77
C ILE A 312 23.39 7.79 -4.87
N PRO A 313 22.46 7.03 -5.50
CA PRO A 313 21.66 7.54 -6.59
C PRO A 313 20.80 8.75 -6.20
N ASP A 314 20.87 9.82 -6.99
CA ASP A 314 19.95 10.94 -6.89
C ASP A 314 18.77 10.81 -7.87
N ALA A 315 17.83 11.75 -7.81
CA ALA A 315 16.64 11.72 -8.64
C ALA A 315 16.94 11.81 -10.16
N GLU A 316 18.04 12.44 -10.56
CA GLU A 316 18.42 12.54 -11.98
C GLU A 316 19.02 11.24 -12.48
N MET A 317 19.85 10.59 -11.67
CA MET A 317 20.40 9.26 -11.95
C MET A 317 19.28 8.22 -12.05
N LEU A 318 18.31 8.24 -11.12
CA LEU A 318 17.17 7.30 -11.14
C LEU A 318 16.35 7.39 -12.44
N ASN A 319 16.20 8.59 -13.01
CA ASN A 319 15.50 8.78 -14.29
C ASN A 319 16.23 8.14 -15.49
N LYS A 320 17.52 7.78 -15.34
CA LYS A 320 18.30 7.10 -16.39
C LYS A 320 18.17 5.58 -16.34
N LEU A 321 17.65 5.00 -15.25
CA LEU A 321 17.50 3.56 -15.07
C LEU A 321 16.29 3.03 -15.87
N LYS A 322 16.54 2.64 -17.12
CA LYS A 322 15.52 2.23 -18.09
C LYS A 322 15.13 0.78 -17.95
N LEU A 323 16.01 -0.09 -17.45
CA LEU A 323 15.71 -1.50 -17.20
C LEU A 323 15.05 -1.68 -15.84
N ALA A 324 15.47 -0.92 -14.83
CA ALA A 324 14.85 -0.98 -13.50
C ALA A 324 13.39 -0.51 -13.51
N SER A 325 13.05 0.50 -14.31
CA SER A 325 11.70 1.09 -14.35
C SER A 325 10.60 0.09 -14.75
N PRO A 326 10.72 -0.67 -15.86
CA PRO A 326 9.77 -1.73 -16.23
C PRO A 326 9.70 -2.89 -15.24
N CYS A 327 10.81 -3.25 -14.57
CA CYS A 327 10.78 -4.29 -13.55
C CYS A 327 9.77 -3.94 -12.46
N TYR A 328 9.73 -2.70 -11.96
CA TYR A 328 8.72 -2.26 -10.98
C TYR A 328 7.27 -2.30 -11.53
N PHE A 329 7.07 -1.99 -12.81
CA PHE A 329 5.74 -2.02 -13.44
C PHE A 329 5.22 -3.45 -13.65
N PHE A 330 6.10 -4.40 -13.99
CA PHE A 330 5.75 -5.81 -14.15
C PHE A 330 5.15 -6.37 -12.83
N PHE A 331 5.71 -5.99 -11.68
CA PHE A 331 5.22 -6.42 -10.37
C PHE A 331 3.94 -5.71 -9.88
N LEU A 332 3.70 -4.46 -10.29
CA LEU A 332 2.43 -3.76 -10.00
C LEU A 332 1.25 -4.34 -10.80
N TRP A 333 1.54 -4.95 -11.96
CA TRP A 333 0.56 -5.59 -12.85
C TRP A 333 0.43 -7.11 -12.68
N PHE A 334 1.30 -7.76 -11.90
CA PHE A 334 1.18 -9.20 -11.62
C PHE A 334 -0.14 -9.69 -10.97
N PRO A 335 -1.01 -8.86 -10.36
CA PRO A 335 -2.37 -9.27 -10.02
C PRO A 335 -3.35 -9.30 -11.22
N VAL A 336 -2.94 -8.80 -12.39
CA VAL A 336 -3.76 -8.63 -13.59
C VAL A 336 -3.13 -9.45 -14.73
N LEU A 337 -3.42 -10.75 -14.68
CA LEU A 337 -3.58 -11.68 -15.81
C LEU A 337 -2.70 -11.42 -17.05
N GLU A 338 -1.58 -12.15 -17.16
CA GLU A 338 -1.08 -12.56 -18.48
C GLU A 338 -1.90 -13.78 -18.93
N THR A 339 -2.84 -13.56 -19.85
CA THR A 339 -3.36 -14.63 -20.71
C THR A 339 -2.79 -14.44 -22.11
N GLU A 340 -1.61 -15.01 -22.35
CA GLU A 340 -1.18 -15.37 -23.69
C GLU A 340 -0.71 -16.83 -23.69
N ARG A 341 -1.47 -17.66 -24.41
CA ARG A 341 -1.02 -18.89 -25.04
C ARG A 341 -1.42 -18.85 -26.50
#